data_AF-E0RTF6-F1
#
_entry.id   AF-E0RTF6-F1
#
_cell.length_a   1.000
_cell.length_b   1.000
_cell.length_c   1.000
_cell.angle_alpha   90.00
_cell.angle_beta   90.00
_cell.angle_gamma   90.00
#
_symmetry.space_group_name_H-M   'P 1'
#
loop_
_entity.id
_entity.type
_entity.pdbx_description
1 polymer ?
#
loop_
_entity_poly.entity_id
_entity_poly.type
_entity_poly.pdbx_seq_one_letter_code
_entity_poly.pdbx_strand_id
1 'polypeptide(L)'
;MKARVLLVGVLLAGGVASGLVAEDVIPLPESWVLGFLPLEVEGDTGTLGTVIPQLLAQELEGVRAHLFSSAELRAYSAYQRDLLIRRLLAERVKKVAERDEILFDPDPLVRWETLASKKKEIRELDRRIARIGRLPDVAVDRVPVEVYRDDAGLPFLPEGRTLEERMEKAGVDLVVRGEGRVAEGYLVVHLVLKWRYGPDVLWEGRYVGGVDELVDVVRKAADDLAPHLLGVRPARLVVEVPEGVQVFVDGEVAGMGRVEVGRLLPGEHRVEVRGRGVEPWEAVVTIGEGEERVVEVPIREVPERLVQVSTVPGGASVYLDGVYQGASPCEVRMRGGVGVLEVRKEGYLPVRAPVASIEGDAVEWVLSPVGIDLKERVRVKRERFYTWFGLFFMSVPLTVLSYGWWADSYEAAELALSRGAANADDYLERMDVAAGCYYAGVVLNVSLFVQAVLAFGDYLRALERVPE
;
A
#
# COMPACT_ATOMS: atom_id res chain seq x y z
N MET A 1 6.22 -10.41 16.59
CA MET A 1 6.99 -10.80 17.80
C MET A 1 8.38 -11.39 17.49
N LYS A 2 9.06 -10.96 16.41
CA LYS A 2 10.49 -11.26 16.14
C LYS A 2 11.10 -10.11 15.32
N ALA A 3 11.46 -9.03 16.00
CA ALA A 3 12.38 -7.97 15.55
C ALA A 3 12.48 -6.94 16.69
N ARG A 4 13.11 -7.26 17.83
CA ARG A 4 13.13 -6.36 19.00
C ARG A 4 14.40 -6.46 19.87
N VAL A 5 15.57 -6.70 19.26
CA VAL A 5 16.84 -6.88 20.03
C VAL A 5 18.01 -5.99 19.54
N LEU A 6 17.87 -5.23 18.45
CA LEU A 6 19.06 -4.60 17.83
C LEU A 6 19.34 -3.13 18.17
N LEU A 7 18.55 -2.46 19.02
CA LEU A 7 18.79 -1.05 19.38
C LEU A 7 19.24 -0.80 20.83
N VAL A 8 19.78 -1.81 21.52
CA VAL A 8 20.40 -1.65 22.85
C VAL A 8 21.93 -1.42 22.76
N GLY A 9 22.50 -1.46 21.54
CA GLY A 9 23.95 -1.56 21.33
C GLY A 9 24.79 -0.27 21.36
N VAL A 10 24.21 0.94 21.36
CA VAL A 10 24.99 2.17 21.07
C VAL A 10 25.23 3.10 22.27
N LEU A 11 24.55 2.92 23.42
CA LEU A 11 24.74 3.78 24.60
C LEU A 11 25.64 3.20 25.71
N LEU A 12 26.25 2.03 25.50
CA LEU A 12 27.23 1.44 26.45
C LEU A 12 28.70 1.84 26.13
N ALA A 13 28.92 2.93 25.38
CA ALA A 13 30.25 3.47 25.11
C ALA A 13 30.55 4.69 26.01
N GLY A 14 30.57 4.47 27.32
CA GLY A 14 30.88 5.53 28.28
C GLY A 14 30.92 4.99 29.70
N GLY A 15 32.02 4.30 30.03
CA GLY A 15 32.53 3.96 31.37
C GLY A 15 31.54 3.82 32.54
N VAL A 16 31.63 2.65 33.20
CA VAL A 16 31.05 2.27 34.51
C VAL A 16 29.69 1.54 34.41
N ALA A 17 29.75 0.20 34.32
CA ALA A 17 28.91 -0.73 35.11
C ALA A 17 29.15 -2.18 34.69
N SER A 18 30.30 -2.75 35.08
CA SER A 18 30.51 -4.19 35.02
C SER A 18 29.71 -4.89 36.13
N GLY A 19 28.47 -5.28 35.85
CA GLY A 19 27.64 -6.04 36.79
C GLY A 19 26.12 -5.98 36.59
N LEU A 20 25.62 -5.29 35.55
CA LEU A 20 24.18 -5.22 35.28
C LEU A 20 23.72 -6.46 34.49
N VAL A 21 22.76 -7.20 35.06
CA VAL A 21 21.92 -8.13 34.28
C VAL A 21 21.05 -7.24 33.38
N ALA A 22 20.87 -7.61 32.11
CA ALA A 22 20.12 -6.81 31.13
C ALA A 22 18.67 -6.43 31.56
N GLU A 23 18.13 -7.11 32.57
CA GLU A 23 16.82 -6.84 33.18
C GLU A 23 16.81 -5.71 34.23
N ASP A 24 17.98 -5.24 34.71
CA ASP A 24 18.10 -4.21 35.76
C ASP A 24 18.30 -2.80 35.15
N VAL A 25 17.63 -2.50 34.03
CA VAL A 25 17.70 -1.23 33.32
C VAL A 25 16.28 -0.69 33.11
N ILE A 26 16.10 0.62 33.26
CA ILE A 26 14.84 1.28 32.91
C ILE A 26 14.69 1.22 31.39
N PRO A 27 13.61 0.64 30.84
CA PRO A 27 13.40 0.60 29.39
C PRO A 27 13.33 2.02 28.84
N LEU A 28 13.84 2.25 27.64
CA LEU A 28 13.67 3.53 26.95
C LEU A 28 12.26 3.58 26.33
N PRO A 29 11.60 4.75 26.29
CA PRO A 29 10.38 4.91 25.51
C PRO A 29 10.70 4.72 24.02
N GLU A 30 10.00 3.79 23.35
CA GLU A 30 10.16 3.53 21.91
C GLU A 30 9.35 4.52 21.07
N SER A 31 8.12 4.81 21.50
CA SER A 31 7.20 5.79 20.93
C SER A 31 6.36 6.43 22.04
N TRP A 32 5.67 7.52 21.72
CA TRP A 32 4.73 8.22 22.58
C TRP A 32 3.33 8.00 22.02
N VAL A 33 2.62 7.03 22.58
CA VAL A 33 1.38 6.52 21.99
C VAL A 33 0.17 7.25 22.58
N LEU A 34 -0.60 7.91 21.71
CA LEU A 34 -1.86 8.58 22.01
C LEU A 34 -3.04 7.67 21.66
N GLY A 35 -3.95 7.46 22.60
CA GLY A 35 -5.22 6.78 22.35
C GLY A 35 -6.42 7.58 22.84
N PHE A 36 -7.61 7.11 22.49
CA PHE A 36 -8.86 7.81 22.78
C PHE A 36 -9.87 6.90 23.48
N LEU A 37 -10.76 7.53 24.25
CA LEU A 37 -12.02 6.92 24.67
C LEU A 37 -13.17 7.55 23.88
N PRO A 38 -14.25 6.80 23.62
CA PRO A 38 -15.50 7.40 23.16
C PRO A 38 -15.96 8.49 24.14
N LEU A 39 -16.46 9.60 23.61
CA LEU A 39 -17.04 10.67 24.40
C LEU A 39 -18.47 10.31 24.79
N GLU A 40 -18.83 10.56 26.04
CA GLU A 40 -20.23 10.51 26.48
C GLU A 40 -20.88 11.85 26.09
N VAL A 41 -21.74 11.83 25.06
CA VAL A 41 -22.41 13.05 24.56
C VAL A 41 -23.90 13.01 24.91
N GLU A 42 -24.32 13.88 25.82
CA GLU A 42 -25.73 14.04 26.17
C GLU A 42 -26.52 14.65 24.99
N GLY A 43 -27.63 14.02 24.62
CA GLY A 43 -28.51 14.49 23.54
C GLY A 43 -28.15 13.97 22.15
N ASP A 44 -27.13 13.13 22.01
CA ASP A 44 -26.73 12.48 20.76
C ASP A 44 -26.91 10.94 20.84
N THR A 45 -27.22 10.29 19.72
CA THR A 45 -27.42 8.84 19.63
C THR A 45 -26.11 8.04 19.53
N GLY A 46 -24.97 8.63 19.93
CA GLY A 46 -23.64 7.99 19.98
C GLY A 46 -22.76 8.24 18.75
N THR A 47 -23.19 9.07 17.79
CA THR A 47 -22.42 9.37 16.58
C THR A 47 -21.32 10.39 16.87
N LEU A 48 -21.63 11.53 17.48
CA LEU A 48 -20.64 12.54 17.86
C LEU A 48 -19.64 11.99 18.87
N GLY A 49 -20.09 11.12 19.76
CA GLY A 49 -19.26 10.44 20.74
C GLY A 49 -18.08 9.68 20.14
N THR A 50 -18.22 9.19 18.92
CA THR A 50 -17.18 8.43 18.19
C THR A 50 -16.53 9.25 17.07
N VAL A 51 -17.25 10.19 16.46
CA VAL A 51 -16.72 11.04 15.37
C VAL A 51 -15.70 12.05 15.90
N ILE A 52 -15.98 12.72 17.03
CA ILE A 52 -15.08 13.74 17.59
C ILE A 52 -13.68 13.16 17.88
N PRO A 53 -13.52 12.02 18.57
CA PRO A 53 -12.20 11.47 18.85
C PRO A 53 -11.48 10.98 17.59
N GLN A 54 -12.23 10.49 16.59
CA GLN A 54 -11.65 10.09 15.30
C GLN A 54 -11.12 11.29 14.51
N LEU A 55 -11.88 12.39 14.46
CA LEU A 55 -11.41 13.61 13.82
C LEU A 55 -10.22 14.23 14.58
N LEU A 56 -10.24 14.20 15.93
CA LEU A 56 -9.09 14.61 16.75
C LEU A 56 -7.86 13.75 16.46
N ALA A 57 -8.02 12.43 16.41
CA ALA A 57 -6.93 11.52 16.06
C ALA A 57 -6.33 11.88 14.70
N GLN A 58 -7.17 12.10 13.68
CA GLN A 58 -6.73 12.48 12.33
C GLN A 58 -6.01 13.84 12.31
N GLU A 59 -6.50 14.84 13.03
CA GLU A 59 -5.85 16.17 13.13
C GLU A 59 -4.50 16.11 13.86
N LEU A 60 -4.34 15.16 14.78
CA LEU A 60 -3.13 14.99 15.60
C LEU A 60 -2.10 14.04 14.98
N GLU A 61 -2.43 13.32 13.90
CA GLU A 61 -1.47 12.50 13.15
C GLU A 61 -0.32 13.34 12.54
N GLY A 62 -0.53 14.63 12.32
CA GLY A 62 0.53 15.55 11.90
C GLY A 62 1.63 15.74 12.95
N VAL A 63 1.36 15.44 14.22
CA VAL A 63 2.35 15.50 15.31
C VAL A 63 3.21 14.24 15.26
N ARG A 64 4.42 14.33 14.71
CA ARG A 64 5.25 13.14 14.46
C ARG A 64 6.25 12.79 15.55
N ALA A 65 6.60 13.72 16.43
CA ALA A 65 7.57 13.47 17.49
C ALA A 65 7.32 14.34 18.72
N HIS A 66 7.71 13.80 19.87
CA HIS A 66 7.61 14.41 21.19
C HIS A 66 9.01 14.72 21.70
N LEU A 67 9.21 15.93 22.23
CA LEU A 67 10.41 16.34 22.95
C LEU A 67 10.16 16.21 24.44
N PHE A 68 10.89 15.31 25.09
CA PHE A 68 10.70 15.09 26.51
C PHE A 68 11.29 16.22 27.35
N SER A 69 10.49 16.74 28.28
CA SER A 69 10.98 17.55 29.38
C SER A 69 11.66 16.68 30.44
N SER A 70 12.56 17.29 31.23
CA SER A 70 13.18 16.58 32.35
C SER A 70 12.18 16.12 33.41
N ALA A 71 11.00 16.75 33.50
CA ALA A 71 9.94 16.34 34.42
C ALA A 71 9.25 15.05 33.95
N GLU A 72 8.98 14.94 32.65
CA GLU A 72 8.37 13.76 32.05
C GLU A 72 9.29 12.54 32.11
N LEU A 73 10.59 12.70 31.81
CA LEU A 73 11.56 11.60 31.94
C LEU A 73 11.70 11.10 33.38
N ARG A 74 11.61 12.00 34.38
CA ARG A 74 11.59 11.62 35.80
C ARG A 74 10.34 10.83 36.15
N ALA A 75 9.17 11.27 35.68
CA ALA A 75 7.90 10.58 35.92
C ALA A 75 7.90 9.19 35.28
N TYR A 76 8.32 9.10 34.02
CA TYR A 76 8.50 7.85 33.30
C TYR A 76 9.47 6.91 34.03
N SER A 77 10.65 7.40 34.39
CA SER A 77 11.67 6.60 35.09
C SER A 77 11.19 6.12 36.47
N ALA A 78 10.45 6.96 37.20
CA ALA A 78 9.85 6.58 38.47
C ALA A 78 8.79 5.49 38.30
N TYR A 79 7.92 5.62 37.31
CA TYR A 79 6.89 4.62 36.99
C TYR A 79 7.50 3.27 36.61
N GLN A 80 8.50 3.26 35.73
CA GLN A 80 9.18 2.02 35.32
C GLN A 80 9.90 1.36 36.50
N ARG A 81 10.54 2.14 37.38
CA ARG A 81 11.14 1.62 38.62
C ARG A 81 10.08 0.97 39.51
N ASP A 82 8.94 1.62 39.72
CA ASP A 82 7.85 1.06 40.52
C ASP A 82 7.33 -0.26 39.92
N LEU A 83 7.15 -0.34 38.60
CA LEU A 83 6.71 -1.56 37.92
C LEU A 83 7.71 -2.72 38.09
N LEU A 84 9.01 -2.45 37.93
CA LEU A 84 10.07 -3.43 38.15
C LEU A 84 10.13 -3.89 39.61
N ILE A 85 10.02 -2.95 40.56
CA ILE A 85 9.98 -3.26 41.99
C ILE A 85 8.77 -4.13 42.33
N ARG A 86 7.57 -3.81 41.83
CA ARG A 86 6.36 -4.62 42.04
C ARG A 86 6.53 -6.04 41.52
N ARG A 87 7.12 -6.21 40.33
CA ARG A 87 7.40 -7.53 39.75
C ARG A 87 8.34 -8.35 40.63
N LEU A 88 9.45 -7.75 41.06
CA LEU A 88 10.43 -8.42 41.93
C LEU A 88 9.90 -8.69 43.33
N LEU A 89 9.07 -7.81 43.88
CA LEU A 89 8.38 -8.04 45.15
C LEU A 89 7.42 -9.23 45.05
N ALA A 90 6.67 -9.36 43.95
CA ALA A 90 5.81 -10.52 43.71
C ALA A 90 6.61 -11.83 43.61
N GLU A 91 7.75 -11.81 42.90
CA GLU A 91 8.67 -12.96 42.84
C GLU A 91 9.23 -13.29 44.22
N ARG A 92 9.68 -12.28 44.97
CA ARG A 92 10.17 -12.44 46.34
C ARG A 92 9.13 -13.09 47.25
N VAL A 93 7.87 -12.66 47.18
CA VAL A 93 6.77 -13.27 47.95
C VAL A 93 6.62 -14.76 47.61
N LYS A 94 6.67 -15.12 46.33
CA LYS A 94 6.66 -16.54 45.90
C LYS A 94 7.83 -17.32 46.48
N LYS A 95 9.05 -16.78 46.41
CA LYS A 95 10.26 -17.43 46.95
C LYS A 95 10.24 -17.57 48.48
N VAL A 96 9.63 -16.61 49.18
CA VAL A 96 9.41 -16.71 50.62
C VAL A 96 8.42 -17.83 50.95
N ALA A 97 7.34 -17.97 50.19
CA ALA A 97 6.40 -19.08 50.36
C ALA A 97 7.07 -20.45 50.11
N GLU A 98 7.81 -20.61 49.00
CA GLU A 98 8.60 -21.82 48.70
C GLU A 98 9.57 -22.17 49.84
N ARG A 99 10.24 -21.16 50.42
CA ARG A 99 11.15 -21.34 51.55
C ARG A 99 10.40 -21.84 52.79
N ASP A 100 9.22 -21.30 53.06
CA ASP A 100 8.45 -21.65 54.24
C ASP A 100 7.90 -23.07 54.16
N GLU A 101 7.54 -23.56 52.97
CA GLU A 101 7.18 -24.97 52.73
C GLU A 101 8.33 -25.94 53.08
N ILE A 102 9.57 -25.60 52.69
CA ILE A 102 10.77 -26.42 52.97
C ILE A 102 11.02 -26.57 54.48
N LEU A 103 10.62 -25.59 55.31
CA LEU A 103 10.80 -25.68 56.77
C LEU A 103 10.01 -26.83 57.40
N PHE A 104 8.94 -27.28 56.74
CA PHE A 104 8.08 -28.37 57.20
C PHE A 104 8.42 -29.74 56.57
N ASP A 105 9.52 -29.83 55.80
CA ASP A 105 9.98 -31.10 55.23
C ASP A 105 10.51 -32.07 56.32
N PRO A 106 10.07 -33.34 56.33
CA PRO A 106 10.52 -34.34 57.30
C PRO A 106 11.99 -34.77 57.16
N ASP A 107 12.65 -34.58 56.00
CA ASP A 107 14.08 -34.95 55.82
C ASP A 107 15.03 -33.80 56.23
N PRO A 108 15.81 -33.94 57.33
CA PRO A 108 16.67 -32.87 57.82
C PRO A 108 17.86 -32.53 56.91
N LEU A 109 18.33 -33.49 56.09
CA LEU A 109 19.52 -33.34 55.25
C LEU A 109 19.18 -32.63 53.94
N VAL A 110 18.07 -32.97 53.29
CA VAL A 110 17.61 -32.25 52.09
C VAL A 110 17.20 -30.82 52.44
N ARG A 111 16.67 -30.62 53.65
CA ARG A 111 16.20 -29.32 54.16
C ARG A 111 17.29 -28.24 54.30
N TRP A 112 18.52 -28.57 54.71
CA TRP A 112 19.53 -27.52 54.96
C TRP A 112 20.11 -26.93 53.67
N GLU A 113 20.37 -27.77 52.67
CA GLU A 113 21.00 -27.37 51.41
C GLU A 113 20.02 -26.54 50.55
N THR A 114 18.77 -27.03 50.45
CA THR A 114 17.70 -26.35 49.73
C THR A 114 17.33 -25.01 50.38
N LEU A 115 17.24 -24.95 51.71
CA LEU A 115 16.95 -23.72 52.45
C LEU A 115 18.06 -22.66 52.28
N ALA A 116 19.33 -23.08 52.25
CA ALA A 116 20.45 -22.18 52.02
C ALA A 116 20.40 -21.57 50.61
N SER A 117 20.09 -22.39 49.60
CA SER A 117 19.91 -21.92 48.22
C SER A 117 18.77 -20.91 48.11
N LYS A 118 17.58 -21.21 48.68
CA LYS A 118 16.42 -20.30 48.65
C LYS A 118 16.65 -18.99 49.39
N LYS A 119 17.35 -19.03 50.54
CA LYS A 119 17.76 -17.79 51.24
C LYS A 119 18.72 -16.94 50.41
N LYS A 120 19.60 -17.57 49.61
CA LYS A 120 20.48 -16.86 48.68
C LYS A 120 19.69 -16.19 47.56
N GLU A 121 18.71 -16.87 46.96
CA GLU A 121 17.80 -16.30 45.95
C GLU A 121 17.05 -15.06 46.50
N ILE A 122 16.45 -15.17 47.69
CA ILE A 122 15.73 -14.04 48.32
C ILE A 122 16.65 -12.85 48.58
N ARG A 123 17.86 -13.09 49.10
CA ARG A 123 18.86 -12.03 49.33
C ARG A 123 19.29 -11.34 48.03
N GLU A 124 19.34 -12.09 46.93
CA GLU A 124 19.67 -11.51 45.63
C GLU A 124 18.53 -10.65 45.09
N LEU A 125 17.27 -11.08 45.26
CA LEU A 125 16.09 -10.27 44.95
C LEU A 125 16.05 -8.97 45.78
N ASP A 126 16.33 -9.03 47.08
CA ASP A 126 16.42 -7.84 47.95
C ASP A 126 17.50 -6.86 47.46
N ARG A 127 18.65 -7.37 47.01
CA ARG A 127 19.72 -6.55 46.41
C ARG A 127 19.29 -5.93 45.09
N ARG A 128 18.60 -6.67 44.21
CA ARG A 128 18.07 -6.13 42.93
C ARG A 128 17.05 -5.02 43.19
N ILE A 129 16.11 -5.22 44.11
CA ILE A 129 15.10 -4.20 44.48
C ILE A 129 15.80 -2.92 44.98
N ALA A 130 16.78 -3.05 45.89
CA ALA A 130 17.53 -1.90 46.40
C ALA A 130 18.35 -1.18 45.32
N ARG A 131 18.81 -1.91 44.29
CA ARG A 131 19.53 -1.37 43.14
C ARG A 131 18.61 -0.57 42.21
N ILE A 132 17.42 -1.10 41.89
CA ILE A 132 16.45 -0.46 40.98
C ILE A 132 16.04 0.92 41.46
N GLY A 133 15.81 1.09 42.77
CA GLY A 133 15.46 2.40 43.34
C GLY A 133 16.52 3.48 43.10
N ARG A 134 17.78 3.10 42.84
CA ARG A 134 18.93 3.98 42.61
C ARG A 134 19.35 4.09 41.14
N LEU A 135 18.62 3.45 40.23
CA LEU A 135 18.91 3.57 38.80
C LEU A 135 18.75 5.04 38.37
N PRO A 136 19.66 5.55 37.52
CA PRO A 136 19.52 6.88 36.96
C PRO A 136 18.27 6.97 36.08
N ASP A 137 17.73 8.17 35.95
CA ASP A 137 16.64 8.42 35.01
C ASP A 137 17.12 8.26 33.57
N VAL A 138 16.22 7.87 32.68
CA VAL A 138 16.53 7.71 31.25
C VAL A 138 16.82 9.07 30.60
N ALA A 139 17.70 9.07 29.60
CA ALA A 139 18.04 10.23 28.79
C ALA A 139 17.68 9.96 27.33
N VAL A 140 16.56 10.53 26.89
CA VAL A 140 16.07 10.48 25.51
C VAL A 140 15.55 11.86 25.15
N ASP A 141 16.07 12.43 24.08
CA ASP A 141 15.71 13.79 23.67
C ASP A 141 14.37 13.82 22.94
N ARG A 142 14.12 12.83 22.07
CA ARG A 142 12.90 12.75 21.26
C ARG A 142 12.46 11.33 20.98
N VAL A 143 11.15 11.14 20.82
CA VAL A 143 10.52 9.88 20.39
C VAL A 143 9.44 10.14 19.34
N PRO A 144 9.16 9.19 18.44
CA PRO A 144 8.02 9.31 17.54
C PRO A 144 6.70 9.32 18.31
N VAL A 145 5.73 10.11 17.83
CA VAL A 145 4.35 10.10 18.34
C VAL A 145 3.51 9.22 17.43
N GLU A 146 2.71 8.35 18.03
CA GLU A 146 1.87 7.41 17.30
C GLU A 146 0.45 7.47 17.85
N VAL A 147 -0.54 7.41 16.96
CA VAL A 147 -1.93 7.23 17.38
C VAL A 147 -2.22 5.74 17.46
N TYR A 148 -2.65 5.27 18.63
CA TYR A 148 -3.11 3.90 18.83
C TYR A 148 -4.23 3.57 17.84
N ARG A 149 -4.22 2.37 17.29
CA ARG A 149 -5.31 1.86 16.45
C ARG A 149 -5.63 0.42 16.85
N ASP A 150 -6.92 0.11 16.96
CA ASP A 150 -7.42 -1.24 17.18
C ASP A 150 -7.40 -2.08 15.89
N ASP A 151 -7.90 -3.32 15.95
CA ASP A 151 -7.97 -4.22 14.80
C ASP A 151 -8.85 -3.70 13.66
N ALA A 152 -9.77 -2.75 13.94
CA ALA A 152 -10.62 -2.08 12.97
C ALA A 152 -10.03 -0.77 12.46
N GLY A 153 -8.84 -0.38 12.93
CA GLY A 153 -8.18 0.87 12.57
C GLY A 153 -8.70 2.10 13.32
N LEU A 154 -9.53 1.91 14.35
CA LEU A 154 -10.12 2.98 15.16
C LEU A 154 -9.21 3.35 16.35
N PRO A 155 -9.21 4.60 16.81
CA PRO A 155 -8.27 5.06 17.82
C PRO A 155 -8.67 4.73 19.28
N PHE A 156 -9.56 3.76 19.48
CA PHE A 156 -10.23 3.51 20.76
C PHE A 156 -9.57 2.41 21.60
N LEU A 157 -9.26 2.71 22.85
CA LEU A 157 -8.69 1.72 23.76
C LEU A 157 -9.64 0.53 24.00
N PRO A 158 -9.11 -0.71 24.14
CA PRO A 158 -9.90 -1.90 24.40
C PRO A 158 -10.63 -1.81 25.74
N GLU A 159 -11.68 -2.61 25.93
CA GLU A 159 -12.42 -2.66 27.19
C GLU A 159 -11.56 -3.18 28.36
N GLY A 160 -11.83 -2.65 29.55
CA GLY A 160 -11.13 -3.03 30.79
C GLY A 160 -11.80 -2.44 32.02
N ARG A 161 -11.41 -2.90 33.21
CA ARG A 161 -12.07 -2.52 34.47
C ARG A 161 -11.69 -1.11 34.91
N THR A 162 -10.43 -0.75 34.71
CA THR A 162 -9.91 0.59 35.01
C THR A 162 -9.20 1.16 33.80
N LEU A 163 -9.03 2.49 33.77
CA LEU A 163 -8.35 3.16 32.66
C LEU A 163 -6.87 2.73 32.55
N GLU A 164 -6.22 2.53 33.70
CA GLU A 164 -4.82 2.12 33.78
C GLU A 164 -4.62 0.73 33.18
N GLU A 165 -5.54 -0.21 33.46
CA GLU A 165 -5.52 -1.54 32.86
C GLU A 165 -5.67 -1.47 31.33
N ARG A 166 -6.55 -0.60 30.85
CA ARG A 166 -6.79 -0.40 29.40
C ARG A 166 -5.56 0.18 28.71
N MET A 167 -4.96 1.22 29.29
CA MET A 167 -3.73 1.85 28.80
C MET A 167 -2.56 0.86 28.80
N GLU A 168 -2.41 0.05 29.87
CA GLU A 168 -1.36 -0.96 29.96
C GLU A 168 -1.51 -2.06 28.91
N LYS A 169 -2.72 -2.61 28.72
CA LYS A 169 -3.01 -3.62 27.70
C LYS A 169 -2.76 -3.11 26.28
N ALA A 170 -3.14 -1.85 26.03
CA ALA A 170 -2.99 -1.21 24.73
C ALA A 170 -1.57 -0.68 24.46
N GLY A 171 -0.73 -0.57 25.50
CA GLY A 171 0.58 0.06 25.39
C GLY A 171 0.50 1.57 25.12
N VAL A 172 -0.54 2.22 25.64
CA VAL A 172 -0.81 3.65 25.43
C VAL A 172 -0.20 4.49 26.56
N ASP A 173 0.47 5.58 26.20
CA ASP A 173 1.10 6.52 27.13
C ASP A 173 0.17 7.66 27.52
N LEU A 174 -0.60 8.14 26.54
CA LEU A 174 -1.54 9.25 26.64
C LEU A 174 -2.94 8.84 26.23
N VAL A 175 -3.95 9.26 26.99
CA VAL A 175 -5.34 9.01 26.62
C VAL A 175 -6.15 10.30 26.68
N VAL A 176 -6.85 10.59 25.57
CA VAL A 176 -7.87 11.64 25.52
C VAL A 176 -9.21 11.02 25.84
N ARG A 177 -9.90 11.62 26.80
CA ARG A 177 -11.29 11.30 27.16
C ARG A 177 -12.07 12.58 27.30
N GLY A 178 -13.39 12.48 27.36
CA GLY A 178 -14.19 13.65 27.63
C GLY A 178 -15.67 13.35 27.72
N GLU A 179 -16.42 14.42 27.78
CA GLU A 179 -17.87 14.44 27.76
C GLU A 179 -18.34 15.57 26.84
N GLY A 180 -19.55 15.44 26.30
CA GLY A 180 -20.18 16.45 25.48
C GLY A 180 -21.64 16.63 25.82
N ARG A 181 -22.19 17.76 25.41
CA ARG A 181 -23.62 18.03 25.50
C ARG A 181 -24.06 18.81 24.27
N VAL A 182 -25.18 18.38 23.67
CA VAL A 182 -25.86 19.15 22.63
C VAL A 182 -27.07 19.84 23.26
N ALA A 183 -27.08 21.17 23.24
CA ALA A 183 -28.17 21.97 23.78
C ALA A 183 -28.44 23.18 22.87
N GLU A 184 -29.69 23.37 22.47
CA GLU A 184 -30.14 24.53 21.69
C GLU A 184 -29.33 24.80 20.40
N GLY A 185 -28.85 23.74 19.74
CA GLY A 185 -28.05 23.84 18.50
C GLY A 185 -26.54 23.99 18.72
N TYR A 186 -26.09 24.15 19.96
CA TYR A 186 -24.68 24.22 20.33
C TYR A 186 -24.16 22.87 20.82
N LEU A 187 -22.95 22.54 20.40
CA LEU A 187 -22.15 21.45 20.92
C LEU A 187 -21.16 22.02 21.93
N VAL A 188 -21.24 21.53 23.17
CA VAL A 188 -20.23 21.77 24.21
C VAL A 188 -19.42 20.50 24.38
N VAL A 189 -18.10 20.58 24.23
CA VAL A 189 -17.18 19.44 24.41
C VAL A 189 -16.17 19.78 25.49
N HIS A 190 -16.04 18.88 26.46
CA HIS A 190 -15.01 18.95 27.49
C HIS A 190 -14.06 17.76 27.30
N LEU A 191 -12.79 18.06 27.05
CA LEU A 191 -11.73 17.09 26.82
C LEU A 191 -10.71 17.13 27.95
N VAL A 192 -10.20 15.96 28.29
CA VAL A 192 -9.18 15.75 29.31
C VAL A 192 -8.12 14.83 28.73
N LEU A 193 -6.88 15.29 28.73
CA LEU A 193 -5.70 14.50 28.40
C LEU A 193 -5.11 13.94 29.69
N LYS A 194 -5.02 12.62 29.76
CA LYS A 194 -4.33 11.92 30.84
C LYS A 194 -3.08 11.25 30.29
N TRP A 195 -2.10 11.09 31.16
CA TRP A 195 -0.89 10.33 30.88
C TRP A 195 -0.69 9.25 31.93
N ARG A 196 -0.01 8.17 31.55
CA ARG A 196 0.18 6.98 32.39
C ARG A 196 1.09 7.24 33.61
N TYR A 197 1.94 8.27 33.55
CA TYR A 197 3.11 8.41 34.41
C TYR A 197 2.96 9.39 35.59
N GLY A 198 1.87 10.16 35.66
CA GLY A 198 1.72 11.21 36.67
C GLY A 198 0.28 11.38 37.17
N PRO A 199 0.04 12.40 38.01
CA PRO A 199 -1.18 12.52 38.81
C PRO A 199 -2.34 13.03 37.96
N ASP A 200 -3.00 12.07 37.30
CA ASP A 200 -4.37 12.09 36.81
C ASP A 200 -4.78 13.03 35.67
N VAL A 201 -4.29 14.27 35.53
CA VAL A 201 -4.69 15.15 34.41
C VAL A 201 -3.48 15.96 33.93
N LEU A 202 -3.10 15.78 32.66
CA LEU A 202 -2.05 16.55 32.01
C LEU A 202 -2.59 17.86 31.44
N TRP A 203 -3.83 17.83 30.93
CA TRP A 203 -4.49 18.99 30.34
C TRP A 203 -6.01 18.81 30.31
N GLU A 204 -6.74 19.93 30.37
CA GLU A 204 -8.19 19.98 30.18
C GLU A 204 -8.56 21.16 29.26
N GLY A 205 -9.58 20.97 28.43
CA GLY A 205 -10.06 21.98 27.49
C GLY A 205 -11.57 21.93 27.30
N ARG A 206 -12.21 23.09 27.15
CA ARG A 206 -13.65 23.22 26.90
C ARG A 206 -13.90 24.02 25.64
N TYR A 207 -14.73 23.46 24.77
CA TYR A 207 -15.03 24.02 23.47
C TYR A 207 -16.53 24.14 23.30
N VAL A 208 -16.95 25.21 22.64
CA VAL A 208 -18.33 25.50 22.31
C VAL A 208 -18.37 25.93 20.86
N GLY A 209 -19.29 25.36 20.08
CA GLY A 209 -19.53 25.73 18.69
C GLY A 209 -20.86 25.20 18.19
N GLY A 210 -21.27 25.61 16.99
CA GLY A 210 -22.40 24.97 16.32
C GLY A 210 -22.09 23.52 15.99
N VAL A 211 -23.12 22.67 15.90
CA VAL A 211 -22.95 21.27 15.43
C VAL A 211 -22.43 21.24 13.98
N ASP A 212 -22.79 22.25 13.20
CA ASP A 212 -22.30 22.51 11.83
C ASP A 212 -20.85 22.99 11.77
N GLU A 213 -20.33 23.57 12.86
CA GLU A 213 -18.93 24.03 13.01
C GLU A 213 -18.04 22.97 13.69
N LEU A 214 -18.47 21.70 13.73
CA LEU A 214 -17.78 20.63 14.43
C LEU A 214 -16.29 20.53 14.05
N VAL A 215 -15.95 20.72 12.78
CA VAL A 215 -14.56 20.64 12.30
C VAL A 215 -13.68 21.73 12.93
N ASP A 216 -14.20 22.95 13.09
CA ASP A 216 -13.47 24.05 13.70
C ASP A 216 -13.29 23.84 15.21
N VAL A 217 -14.32 23.30 15.88
CA VAL A 217 -14.26 22.88 17.29
C VAL A 217 -13.15 21.84 17.49
N VAL A 218 -13.10 20.81 16.64
CA VAL A 218 -12.07 19.77 16.68
C VAL A 218 -10.68 20.35 16.39
N ARG A 219 -10.54 21.20 15.36
CA ARG A 219 -9.26 21.79 14.98
C ARG A 219 -8.67 22.63 16.12
N LYS A 220 -9.50 23.46 16.75
CA LYS A 220 -9.11 24.25 17.92
C LYS A 220 -8.69 23.35 19.08
N ALA A 221 -9.42 22.28 19.32
CA ALA A 221 -9.06 21.31 20.36
C ALA A 221 -7.74 20.58 20.07
N ALA A 222 -7.47 20.25 18.81
CA ALA A 222 -6.20 19.67 18.38
C ALA A 222 -5.05 20.67 18.55
N ASP A 223 -5.26 21.95 18.26
CA ASP A 223 -4.25 23.01 18.45
C ASP A 223 -3.88 23.21 19.92
N ASP A 224 -4.86 23.14 20.84
CA ASP A 224 -4.62 23.25 22.27
C ASP A 224 -3.99 21.96 22.86
N LEU A 225 -4.27 20.79 22.27
CA LEU A 225 -3.67 19.50 22.63
C LEU A 225 -2.22 19.36 22.14
N ALA A 226 -1.92 19.84 20.94
CA ALA A 226 -0.64 19.64 20.26
C ALA A 226 0.61 20.00 21.11
N PRO A 227 0.65 21.12 21.88
CA PRO A 227 1.79 21.42 22.75
C PRO A 227 2.11 20.30 23.76
N HIS A 228 1.10 19.60 24.26
CA HIS A 228 1.25 18.51 25.22
C HIS A 228 1.75 17.22 24.56
N LEU A 229 1.46 17.04 23.27
CA LEU A 229 1.99 15.93 22.48
C LEU A 229 3.39 16.21 21.93
N LEU A 230 3.71 17.47 21.63
CA LEU A 230 5.04 17.89 21.18
C LEU A 230 6.02 18.05 22.35
N GLY A 231 5.54 18.34 23.56
CA GLY A 231 6.35 18.68 24.74
C GLY A 231 6.90 20.11 24.73
N VAL A 232 6.55 20.89 23.70
CA VAL A 232 6.99 22.27 23.46
C VAL A 232 5.88 23.05 22.75
N ARG A 233 5.98 24.38 22.71
CA ARG A 233 5.01 25.17 21.92
C ARG A 233 5.23 24.93 20.42
N PRO A 234 4.16 24.62 19.67
CA PRO A 234 4.25 24.28 18.26
C PRO A 234 4.76 25.47 17.44
N ALA A 235 5.63 25.18 16.48
CA ALA A 235 5.99 26.10 15.41
C ALA A 235 4.89 26.12 14.34
N ARG A 236 4.78 27.25 13.64
CA ARG A 236 3.90 27.41 12.47
C ARG A 236 4.72 27.86 11.26
N LEU A 237 4.44 27.26 10.12
CA LEU A 237 5.06 27.61 8.84
C LEU A 237 3.97 28.01 7.84
N VAL A 238 4.10 29.21 7.29
CA VAL A 238 3.25 29.69 6.20
C VAL A 238 4.12 29.77 4.95
N VAL A 239 3.78 29.00 3.92
CA VAL A 239 4.48 29.02 2.64
C VAL A 239 3.59 29.69 1.61
N GLU A 240 4.10 30.76 1.00
CA GLU A 240 3.37 31.51 -0.02
C GLU A 240 3.95 31.21 -1.40
N VAL A 241 3.17 30.48 -2.21
CA VAL A 241 3.44 30.22 -3.63
C VAL A 241 2.19 30.53 -4.47
N PRO A 242 2.36 30.81 -5.78
CA PRO A 242 1.23 30.96 -6.69
C PRO A 242 0.33 29.72 -6.73
N GLU A 243 -0.94 29.92 -7.13
CA GLU A 243 -1.87 28.80 -7.29
C GLU A 243 -1.36 27.76 -8.30
N GLY A 244 -1.66 26.49 -8.03
CA GLY A 244 -1.25 25.35 -8.88
C GLY A 244 0.17 24.83 -8.62
N VAL A 245 0.93 25.44 -7.71
CA VAL A 245 2.23 24.95 -7.25
C VAL A 245 2.06 24.15 -5.96
N GLN A 246 2.59 22.93 -5.92
CA GLN A 246 2.55 22.05 -4.74
C GLN A 246 3.67 22.38 -3.77
N VAL A 247 3.32 22.44 -2.49
CA VAL A 247 4.24 22.64 -1.37
C VAL A 247 4.38 21.33 -0.61
N PHE A 248 5.62 20.96 -0.32
CA PHE A 248 5.98 19.83 0.51
C PHE A 248 6.76 20.33 1.72
N VAL A 249 6.45 19.78 2.90
CA VAL A 249 7.17 20.05 4.15
C VAL A 249 7.61 18.72 4.74
N ASP A 250 8.91 18.59 4.98
CA ASP A 250 9.55 17.35 5.47
C ASP A 250 9.18 16.10 4.65
N GLY A 251 9.08 16.29 3.33
CA GLY A 251 8.77 15.24 2.36
C GLY A 251 7.28 14.91 2.18
N GLU A 252 6.37 15.50 2.95
CA GLU A 252 4.93 15.29 2.81
C GLU A 252 4.24 16.44 2.07
N VAL A 253 3.17 16.13 1.35
CA VAL A 253 2.35 17.11 0.63
C VAL A 253 1.61 17.97 1.66
N ALA A 254 1.98 19.25 1.76
CA ALA A 254 1.32 20.20 2.64
C ALA A 254 0.10 20.86 1.96
N GLY A 255 0.14 21.04 0.63
CA GLY A 255 -0.97 21.61 -0.13
C GLY A 255 -0.53 22.25 -1.45
N MET A 256 -1.36 23.15 -1.99
CA MET A 256 -1.05 23.96 -3.17
C MET A 256 -1.35 25.44 -2.91
N GLY A 257 -0.57 26.35 -3.49
CA GLY A 257 -0.74 27.79 -3.28
C GLY A 257 -0.30 28.24 -1.89
N ARG A 258 -1.07 29.12 -1.23
CA ARG A 258 -0.79 29.52 0.15
C ARG A 258 -1.14 28.38 1.11
N VAL A 259 -0.13 27.84 1.80
CA VAL A 259 -0.27 26.70 2.71
C VAL A 259 0.18 27.10 4.11
N GLU A 260 -0.65 26.78 5.10
CA GLU A 260 -0.33 26.94 6.53
C GLU A 260 -0.13 25.55 7.14
N VAL A 261 1.08 25.29 7.64
CA VAL A 261 1.42 24.05 8.34
C VAL A 261 1.62 24.37 9.81
N GLY A 262 0.70 23.90 10.63
CA GLY A 262 0.75 24.03 12.09
C GLY A 262 1.36 22.81 12.77
N ARG A 263 1.47 22.89 14.11
CA ARG A 263 1.84 21.76 14.99
C ARG A 263 3.22 21.17 14.67
N LEU A 264 4.12 21.99 14.11
CA LEU A 264 5.49 21.59 13.81
C LEU A 264 6.36 21.60 15.06
N LEU A 265 7.34 20.70 15.11
CA LEU A 265 8.39 20.75 16.12
C LEU A 265 9.32 21.94 15.83
N PRO A 266 9.74 22.72 16.83
CA PRO A 266 10.78 23.72 16.63
C PRO A 266 12.07 23.09 16.11
N GLY A 267 12.71 23.73 15.12
CA GLY A 267 13.91 23.21 14.49
C GLY A 267 13.94 23.46 12.98
N GLU A 268 14.70 22.63 12.28
CA GLU A 268 14.87 22.69 10.84
C GLU A 268 13.78 21.90 10.12
N HIS A 269 13.08 22.55 9.19
CA HIS A 269 12.11 21.93 8.28
C HIS A 269 12.55 22.10 6.84
N ARG A 270 12.43 21.02 6.06
CA ARG A 270 12.74 21.05 4.63
C ARG A 270 11.48 21.41 3.86
N VAL A 271 11.50 22.56 3.20
CA VAL A 271 10.41 23.02 2.32
C VAL A 271 10.81 22.77 0.88
N GLU A 272 9.98 22.03 0.15
CA GLU A 272 10.14 21.81 -1.28
C GLU A 272 8.91 22.31 -2.03
N VAL A 273 9.13 22.92 -3.18
CA VAL A 273 8.08 23.46 -4.02
C VAL A 273 8.22 22.89 -5.42
N ARG A 274 7.12 22.33 -5.94
CA ARG A 274 7.08 21.69 -7.26
C ARG A 274 5.82 22.12 -8.01
N GLY A 275 5.97 22.56 -9.24
CA GLY A 275 4.84 23.02 -10.05
C GLY A 275 5.08 22.82 -11.54
N ARG A 276 4.01 22.99 -12.32
CA ARG A 276 4.11 22.98 -13.78
C ARG A 276 4.78 24.26 -14.26
N GLY A 277 5.87 24.13 -15.02
CA GLY A 277 6.60 25.28 -15.53
C GLY A 277 7.30 26.12 -14.46
N VAL A 278 7.46 25.58 -13.25
CA VAL A 278 8.20 26.20 -12.15
C VAL A 278 9.45 25.36 -11.88
N GLU A 279 10.60 26.01 -11.78
CA GLU A 279 11.84 25.36 -11.37
C GLU A 279 11.67 24.82 -9.94
N PRO A 280 11.96 23.53 -9.67
CA PRO A 280 11.88 22.98 -8.32
C PRO A 280 12.74 23.80 -7.37
N TRP A 281 12.14 24.24 -6.26
CA TRP A 281 12.83 25.00 -5.24
C TRP A 281 12.83 24.22 -3.94
N GLU A 282 13.94 24.29 -3.22
CA GLU A 282 14.10 23.64 -1.93
C GLU A 282 14.92 24.54 -1.01
N ALA A 283 14.48 24.65 0.24
CA ALA A 283 15.28 25.24 1.32
C ALA A 283 15.00 24.57 2.66
N VAL A 284 15.99 24.64 3.54
CA VAL A 284 15.84 24.31 4.96
C VAL A 284 15.51 25.61 5.71
N VAL A 285 14.42 25.59 6.47
CA VAL A 285 13.92 26.73 7.23
C VAL A 285 13.98 26.37 8.70
N THR A 286 14.70 27.17 9.49
CA THR A 286 14.74 27.00 10.95
C THR A 286 13.62 27.84 11.58
N ILE A 287 12.78 27.22 12.40
CA ILE A 287 11.66 27.87 13.09
C ILE A 287 11.83 27.68 14.60
N GLY A 288 11.73 28.78 15.35
CA GLY A 288 11.83 28.77 16.81
C GLY A 288 10.56 28.24 17.50
N GLU A 289 10.68 28.01 18.81
CA GLU A 289 9.57 27.54 19.65
C GLU A 289 8.43 28.57 19.70
N GLY A 290 7.22 28.17 19.27
CA GLY A 290 6.07 29.06 19.18
C GLY A 290 6.18 30.15 18.11
N GLU A 291 7.22 30.12 17.26
CA GLU A 291 7.39 31.06 16.16
C GLU A 291 6.45 30.70 15.01
N GLU A 292 5.89 31.72 14.39
CA GLU A 292 5.25 31.61 13.09
C GLU A 292 6.18 32.20 12.03
N ARG A 293 6.61 31.36 11.09
CA ARG A 293 7.54 31.73 10.03
C ARG A 293 6.79 31.79 8.70
N VAL A 294 6.84 32.94 8.05
CA VAL A 294 6.36 33.11 6.66
C VAL A 294 7.54 32.95 5.71
N VAL A 295 7.39 32.10 4.70
CA VAL A 295 8.40 31.83 3.67
C VAL A 295 7.84 32.22 2.32
N GLU A 296 8.40 33.28 1.75
CA GLU A 296 8.17 33.68 0.37
C GLU A 296 9.16 32.94 -0.53
N VAL A 297 8.62 32.14 -1.45
CA VAL A 297 9.45 31.31 -2.34
C VAL A 297 9.73 32.06 -3.64
N PRO A 298 11.00 32.26 -4.02
CA PRO A 298 11.34 32.90 -5.28
C PRO A 298 11.03 31.96 -6.46
N ILE A 299 9.83 32.10 -7.03
CA ILE A 299 9.40 31.29 -8.18
C ILE A 299 10.18 31.70 -9.43
N ARG A 300 10.81 30.71 -10.07
CA ARG A 300 11.44 30.86 -11.38
C ARG A 300 10.68 30.02 -12.39
N GLU A 301 10.24 30.65 -13.47
CA GLU A 301 9.58 29.93 -14.55
C GLU A 301 10.62 29.18 -15.40
N VAL A 302 10.31 27.93 -15.73
CA VAL A 302 11.08 27.17 -16.71
C VAL A 302 10.73 27.70 -18.10
N PRO A 303 11.70 28.08 -18.93
CA PRO A 303 11.43 28.59 -20.26
C PRO A 303 10.66 27.55 -21.09
N GLU A 304 9.76 28.05 -21.93
CA GLU A 304 9.08 27.21 -22.91
C GLU A 304 10.08 26.67 -23.94
N ARG A 305 9.97 25.37 -24.22
CA ARG A 305 10.67 24.74 -25.34
C ARG A 305 9.66 24.16 -26.33
N LEU A 306 10.04 24.16 -27.60
CA LEU A 306 9.33 23.47 -28.66
C LEU A 306 9.93 22.08 -28.80
N VAL A 307 9.11 21.04 -28.65
CA VAL A 307 9.53 19.66 -28.88
C VAL A 307 8.75 19.07 -30.03
N GLN A 308 9.47 18.54 -31.01
CA GLN A 308 8.89 17.80 -32.12
C GLN A 308 8.55 16.38 -31.69
N VAL A 309 7.27 16.02 -31.72
CA VAL A 309 6.77 14.69 -31.33
C VAL A 309 6.43 13.92 -32.59
N SER A 310 7.18 12.86 -32.88
CA SER A 310 6.93 11.92 -33.97
C SER A 310 6.57 10.54 -33.44
N THR A 311 5.78 9.78 -34.20
CA THR A 311 5.41 8.41 -33.82
C THR A 311 5.47 7.47 -35.01
N VAL A 312 5.75 6.20 -34.74
CA VAL A 312 5.72 5.12 -35.73
C VAL A 312 4.67 4.10 -35.28
N PRO A 313 3.51 3.99 -35.97
CA PRO A 313 3.10 4.71 -37.18
C PRO A 313 2.59 6.13 -36.88
N GLY A 314 2.82 7.07 -37.81
CA GLY A 314 2.43 8.48 -37.68
C GLY A 314 0.92 8.74 -37.66
N GLY A 315 0.49 9.94 -37.29
CA GLY A 315 -0.92 10.32 -37.15
C GLY A 315 -1.54 9.93 -35.81
N ALA A 316 -0.72 9.75 -34.78
CA ALA A 316 -1.19 9.53 -33.42
C ALA A 316 -1.59 10.86 -32.77
N SER A 317 -2.67 10.86 -31.99
CA SER A 317 -3.10 12.03 -31.23
C SER A 317 -2.19 12.25 -30.04
N VAL A 318 -1.61 13.45 -29.93
CA VAL A 318 -0.70 13.85 -28.86
C VAL A 318 -1.45 14.74 -27.86
N TYR A 319 -1.31 14.44 -26.58
CA TYR A 319 -1.93 15.13 -25.45
C TYR A 319 -0.86 15.53 -24.44
N LEU A 320 -0.88 16.77 -23.98
CA LEU A 320 -0.05 17.25 -22.86
C LEU A 320 -0.96 17.53 -21.67
N ASP A 321 -0.77 16.77 -20.58
CA ASP A 321 -1.63 16.83 -19.37
C ASP A 321 -3.13 16.67 -19.69
N GLY A 322 -3.44 15.83 -20.69
CA GLY A 322 -4.81 15.60 -21.17
C GLY A 322 -5.33 16.63 -22.18
N VAL A 323 -4.60 17.71 -22.46
CA VAL A 323 -4.97 18.70 -23.48
C VAL A 323 -4.42 18.29 -24.85
N TYR A 324 -5.31 18.14 -25.84
CA TYR A 324 -4.95 17.77 -27.21
C TYR A 324 -4.07 18.85 -27.86
N GLN A 325 -2.92 18.42 -28.40
CA GLN A 325 -1.93 19.29 -29.05
C GLN A 325 -1.93 19.16 -30.58
N GLY A 326 -2.34 18.01 -31.11
CA GLY A 326 -2.33 17.73 -32.55
C GLY A 326 -2.11 16.25 -32.87
N ALA A 327 -1.99 15.94 -34.15
CA ALA A 327 -1.62 14.61 -34.64
C ALA A 327 -0.13 14.58 -35.02
N SER A 328 0.58 13.51 -34.66
CA SER A 328 2.01 13.35 -34.94
C SER A 328 2.29 13.19 -36.45
N PRO A 329 3.41 13.71 -36.98
CA PRO A 329 4.37 14.58 -36.31
C PRO A 329 3.80 15.99 -36.02
N CYS A 330 3.97 16.49 -34.80
CA CYS A 330 3.55 17.84 -34.41
C CYS A 330 4.56 18.50 -33.45
N GLU A 331 4.58 19.82 -33.40
CA GLU A 331 5.35 20.58 -32.41
C GLU A 331 4.49 20.84 -31.18
N VAL A 332 5.02 20.49 -30.01
CA VAL A 332 4.37 20.71 -28.72
C VAL A 332 5.18 21.72 -27.93
N ARG A 333 4.54 22.83 -27.53
CA ARG A 333 5.12 23.77 -26.56
C ARG A 333 4.99 23.16 -25.17
N MET A 334 6.13 22.94 -24.53
CA MET A 334 6.18 22.40 -23.18
C MET A 334 7.07 23.26 -22.29
N ARG A 335 6.62 23.48 -21.06
CA ARG A 335 7.45 23.98 -19.96
C ARG A 335 7.97 22.77 -19.19
N GLY A 336 9.25 22.77 -18.82
CA GLY A 336 9.80 21.70 -17.99
C GLY A 336 9.12 21.63 -16.62
N GLY A 337 9.31 20.51 -15.91
CA GLY A 337 8.72 20.27 -14.58
C GLY A 337 7.68 19.14 -14.59
N VAL A 338 6.66 19.27 -13.75
CA VAL A 338 5.62 18.25 -13.55
C VAL A 338 4.62 18.27 -14.71
N GLY A 339 4.48 17.15 -15.42
CA GLY A 339 3.50 16.94 -16.49
C GLY A 339 3.68 15.60 -17.21
N VAL A 340 2.67 15.16 -17.94
CA VAL A 340 2.66 13.91 -18.71
C VAL A 340 2.30 14.17 -20.16
N LEU A 341 3.18 13.75 -21.07
CA LEU A 341 2.89 13.67 -22.50
C LEU A 341 2.31 12.29 -22.80
N GLU A 342 1.09 12.26 -23.33
CA GLU A 342 0.39 11.04 -23.71
C GLU A 342 0.15 11.00 -25.21
N VAL A 343 0.44 9.87 -25.83
CA VAL A 343 0.18 9.63 -27.24
C VAL A 343 -0.79 8.49 -27.39
N ARG A 344 -1.87 8.73 -28.16
CA ARG A 344 -2.93 7.76 -28.41
C ARG A 344 -3.13 7.56 -29.90
N LYS A 345 -3.26 6.30 -30.31
CA LYS A 345 -3.66 5.95 -31.67
C LYS A 345 -4.59 4.75 -31.61
N GLU A 346 -5.63 4.78 -32.43
CA GLU A 346 -6.60 3.69 -32.51
C GLU A 346 -5.91 2.38 -32.93
N GLY A 347 -6.16 1.30 -32.18
CA GLY A 347 -5.50 0.01 -32.41
C GLY A 347 -4.05 -0.06 -31.91
N TYR A 348 -3.57 0.91 -31.11
CA TYR A 348 -2.25 0.91 -30.49
C TYR A 348 -2.32 1.21 -28.98
N LEU A 349 -1.36 0.70 -28.22
CA LEU A 349 -1.23 0.95 -26.79
C LEU A 349 -0.82 2.42 -26.58
N PRO A 350 -1.49 3.14 -25.66
CA PRO A 350 -1.12 4.52 -25.37
C PRO A 350 0.25 4.57 -24.69
N VAL A 351 1.10 5.49 -25.13
CA VAL A 351 2.40 5.76 -24.52
C VAL A 351 2.27 6.99 -23.63
N ARG A 352 2.77 6.90 -22.40
CA ARG A 352 2.80 8.00 -21.43
C ARG A 352 4.24 8.22 -20.97
N ALA A 353 4.72 9.45 -21.09
CA ALA A 353 6.04 9.83 -20.62
C ALA A 353 5.97 11.11 -19.78
N PRO A 354 6.64 11.16 -18.61
CA PRO A 354 6.82 12.40 -17.87
C PRO A 354 7.54 13.44 -18.74
N VAL A 355 7.11 14.70 -18.69
CA VAL A 355 7.77 15.80 -19.42
C VAL A 355 9.24 15.96 -19.00
N ALA A 356 9.53 15.69 -17.71
CA ALA A 356 10.88 15.72 -17.16
C ALA A 356 11.84 14.67 -17.76
N SER A 357 11.35 13.56 -18.34
CA SER A 357 12.20 12.54 -18.95
C SER A 357 12.46 12.76 -20.44
N ILE A 358 11.85 13.79 -21.05
CA ILE A 358 12.03 14.11 -22.46
C ILE A 358 13.27 14.99 -22.62
N GLU A 359 14.39 14.41 -23.01
CA GLU A 359 15.63 15.15 -23.30
C GLU A 359 15.67 15.62 -24.77
N GLY A 360 16.12 16.85 -25.01
CA GLY A 360 16.27 17.40 -26.37
C GLY A 360 14.99 17.99 -26.99
N ASP A 361 15.10 18.39 -28.26
CA ASP A 361 14.04 19.12 -28.98
C ASP A 361 13.19 18.21 -29.89
N ALA A 362 13.45 16.90 -29.91
CA ALA A 362 12.69 15.93 -30.70
C ALA A 362 12.59 14.57 -29.98
N VAL A 363 11.40 13.95 -30.05
CA VAL A 363 11.13 12.60 -29.52
C VAL A 363 10.38 11.79 -30.55
N GLU A 364 10.85 10.56 -30.77
CA GLU A 364 10.18 9.57 -31.60
C GLU A 364 9.73 8.37 -30.75
N TRP A 365 8.46 7.99 -30.86
CA TRP A 365 7.91 6.81 -30.20
C TRP A 365 7.38 5.76 -31.16
N VAL A 366 7.79 4.51 -30.97
CA VAL A 366 7.24 3.36 -31.68
C VAL A 366 6.04 2.82 -30.89
N LEU A 367 4.85 2.91 -31.47
CA LEU A 367 3.62 2.46 -30.83
C LEU A 367 3.42 0.96 -31.03
N SER A 368 3.12 0.24 -29.96
CA SER A 368 2.80 -1.19 -30.01
C SER A 368 1.32 -1.39 -30.34
N PRO A 369 0.95 -2.21 -31.35
CA PRO A 369 -0.44 -2.45 -31.69
C PRO A 369 -1.18 -3.17 -30.55
N VAL A 370 -2.42 -2.77 -30.28
CA VAL A 370 -3.35 -3.50 -29.40
C VAL A 370 -3.72 -4.79 -30.12
N GLY A 371 -3.39 -5.92 -29.51
CA GLY A 371 -3.51 -7.24 -30.12
C GLY A 371 -4.93 -7.55 -30.60
N ILE A 372 -5.09 -7.70 -31.91
CA ILE A 372 -6.07 -8.67 -32.44
C ILE A 372 -5.61 -10.02 -31.93
N ASP A 373 -6.45 -10.74 -31.19
CA ASP A 373 -6.12 -12.02 -30.58
C ASP A 373 -5.44 -12.96 -31.60
N LEU A 374 -4.12 -13.12 -31.48
CA LEU A 374 -3.31 -13.97 -32.34
C LEU A 374 -3.80 -15.42 -32.26
N LYS A 375 -4.34 -15.84 -31.11
CA LYS A 375 -4.92 -17.17 -30.93
C LYS A 375 -6.18 -17.32 -31.79
N GLU A 376 -7.03 -16.30 -31.86
CA GLU A 376 -8.24 -16.34 -32.67
C GLU A 376 -7.94 -16.37 -34.17
N ARG A 377 -6.93 -15.62 -34.64
CA ARG A 377 -6.49 -15.70 -36.05
C ARG A 377 -5.95 -17.09 -36.42
N VAL A 378 -5.16 -17.69 -35.53
CA VAL A 378 -4.63 -19.06 -35.72
C VAL A 378 -5.77 -20.07 -35.69
N ARG A 379 -6.74 -19.91 -34.78
CA ARG A 379 -7.92 -20.76 -34.67
C ARG A 379 -8.75 -20.78 -35.95
N VAL A 380 -9.09 -19.61 -36.49
CA VAL A 380 -9.90 -19.48 -37.72
C VAL A 380 -9.21 -20.15 -38.91
N LYS A 381 -7.88 -19.98 -39.05
CA LYS A 381 -7.11 -20.62 -40.13
C LYS A 381 -7.01 -22.13 -39.94
N ARG A 382 -6.86 -22.60 -38.70
CA ARG A 382 -6.84 -24.02 -38.35
C ARG A 382 -8.17 -24.71 -38.63
N GLU A 383 -9.30 -24.10 -38.25
CA GLU A 383 -10.65 -24.64 -38.51
C GLU A 383 -10.92 -24.75 -40.02
N ARG A 384 -10.51 -23.74 -40.80
CA ARG A 384 -10.59 -23.79 -42.26
C ARG A 384 -9.77 -24.95 -42.85
N PHE A 385 -8.54 -25.16 -42.37
CA PHE A 385 -7.73 -26.31 -42.79
C PHE A 385 -8.42 -27.64 -42.49
N TYR A 386 -8.87 -27.85 -41.25
CA TYR A 386 -9.51 -29.11 -40.86
C TYR A 386 -10.80 -29.39 -41.63
N THR A 387 -11.56 -28.34 -41.99
CA THR A 387 -12.77 -28.49 -42.79
C THR A 387 -12.45 -29.04 -44.18
N TRP A 388 -11.49 -28.43 -44.90
CA TRP A 388 -11.10 -28.89 -46.24
C TRP A 388 -10.40 -30.24 -46.21
N PHE A 389 -9.55 -30.48 -45.21
CA PHE A 389 -8.90 -31.77 -45.02
C PHE A 389 -9.91 -32.89 -44.74
N GLY A 390 -10.90 -32.63 -43.89
CA GLY A 390 -11.98 -33.56 -43.59
C GLY A 390 -12.83 -33.88 -44.83
N LEU A 391 -13.25 -32.86 -45.59
CA LEU A 391 -13.99 -33.05 -46.84
C LEU A 391 -13.17 -33.86 -47.88
N PHE A 392 -11.88 -33.54 -48.04
CA PHE A 392 -10.99 -34.31 -48.88
C PHE A 392 -10.94 -35.77 -48.44
N PHE A 393 -10.71 -36.04 -47.15
CA PHE A 393 -10.60 -37.40 -46.64
C PHE A 393 -11.91 -38.19 -46.84
N MET A 394 -13.06 -37.55 -46.63
CA MET A 394 -14.38 -38.16 -46.88
C MET A 394 -14.64 -38.45 -48.37
N SER A 395 -14.05 -37.67 -49.28
CA SER A 395 -14.18 -37.91 -50.73
C SER A 395 -13.35 -39.10 -51.23
N VAL A 396 -12.31 -39.53 -50.50
CA VAL A 396 -11.44 -40.65 -50.93
C VAL A 396 -12.23 -41.97 -51.00
N PRO A 397 -12.94 -42.43 -49.95
CA PRO A 397 -13.76 -43.64 -50.04
C PRO A 397 -14.83 -43.57 -51.14
N LEU A 398 -15.47 -42.41 -51.32
CA LEU A 398 -16.47 -42.21 -52.36
C LEU A 398 -15.85 -42.43 -53.76
N THR A 399 -14.65 -41.89 -53.97
CA THR A 399 -13.91 -42.06 -55.23
C THR A 399 -13.51 -43.52 -55.43
N VAL A 400 -13.01 -44.19 -54.40
CA VAL A 400 -12.63 -45.62 -54.47
C VAL A 400 -13.84 -46.52 -54.74
N LEU A 401 -14.99 -46.27 -54.10
CA LEU A 401 -16.22 -47.01 -54.34
C LEU A 401 -16.74 -46.78 -55.76
N SER A 402 -16.71 -45.53 -56.24
CA SER A 402 -17.11 -45.21 -57.62
C SER A 402 -16.19 -45.86 -58.66
N TYR A 403 -14.89 -45.99 -58.35
CA TYR A 403 -13.95 -46.73 -59.18
C TYR A 403 -14.28 -48.22 -59.23
N GLY A 404 -14.57 -48.84 -58.07
CA GLY A 404 -14.99 -50.23 -58.01
C GLY A 404 -16.27 -50.49 -58.81
N TRP A 405 -17.28 -49.64 -58.66
CA TRP A 405 -18.52 -49.75 -59.43
C TRP A 405 -18.30 -49.58 -60.93
N TRP A 406 -17.44 -48.65 -61.33
CA TRP A 406 -17.04 -48.49 -62.73
C TRP A 406 -16.32 -49.74 -63.26
N ALA A 407 -15.35 -50.28 -62.51
CA ALA A 407 -14.61 -51.48 -62.89
C ALA A 407 -15.54 -52.69 -63.06
N ASP A 408 -16.44 -52.92 -62.10
CA ASP A 408 -17.43 -53.99 -62.18
C ASP A 408 -18.36 -53.83 -63.39
N SER A 409 -18.80 -52.59 -63.66
CA SER A 409 -19.68 -52.28 -64.79
C SER A 409 -18.95 -52.43 -66.13
N TYR A 410 -17.66 -52.09 -66.18
CA TYR A 410 -16.79 -52.27 -67.34
C TYR A 410 -16.63 -53.76 -67.67
N GLU A 411 -16.27 -54.59 -66.68
CA GLU A 411 -16.15 -56.04 -66.87
C GLU A 411 -17.48 -56.67 -67.32
N ALA A 412 -18.60 -56.24 -66.75
CA ALA A 412 -19.93 -56.71 -67.14
C ALA A 412 -20.28 -56.33 -68.59
N ALA A 413 -19.97 -55.10 -69.02
CA ALA A 413 -20.18 -54.65 -70.40
C ALA A 413 -19.30 -55.41 -71.40
N GLU A 414 -18.02 -55.63 -71.07
CA GLU A 414 -17.08 -56.39 -71.89
C GLU A 414 -17.54 -57.86 -72.05
N LEU A 415 -18.03 -58.49 -70.99
CA LEU A 415 -18.57 -59.84 -71.04
C LEU A 415 -19.87 -59.91 -71.87
N ALA A 416 -20.75 -58.91 -71.75
CA ALA A 416 -21.99 -58.85 -72.52
C ALA A 416 -21.72 -58.69 -74.03
N LEU A 417 -20.74 -57.85 -74.39
CA LEU A 417 -20.29 -57.66 -75.77
C LEU A 417 -19.65 -58.94 -76.35
N SER A 418 -18.73 -59.57 -75.60
CA SER A 418 -18.04 -60.78 -76.08
C SER A 418 -18.97 -61.97 -76.28
N ARG A 419 -20.08 -62.05 -75.55
CA ARG A 419 -21.11 -63.09 -75.68
C ARG A 419 -22.23 -62.75 -76.67
N GLY A 420 -22.23 -61.57 -77.28
CA GLY A 420 -23.28 -61.13 -78.20
C GLY A 420 -24.65 -61.01 -77.55
N ALA A 421 -24.70 -60.58 -76.29
CA ALA A 421 -25.95 -60.44 -75.56
C ALA A 421 -26.86 -59.37 -76.21
N ALA A 422 -28.16 -59.67 -76.35
CA ALA A 422 -29.13 -58.77 -76.99
C ALA A 422 -29.33 -57.43 -76.24
N ASN A 423 -28.90 -57.35 -74.98
CA ASN A 423 -28.99 -56.18 -74.11
C ASN A 423 -27.62 -55.53 -73.82
N ALA A 424 -26.60 -55.75 -74.67
CA ALA A 424 -25.26 -55.19 -74.46
C ALA A 424 -25.26 -53.64 -74.32
N ASP A 425 -26.16 -52.94 -75.02
CA ASP A 425 -26.26 -51.48 -74.96
C ASP A 425 -26.64 -50.94 -73.56
N ASP A 426 -27.49 -51.66 -72.79
CA ASP A 426 -27.85 -51.27 -71.41
C ASP A 426 -26.63 -51.38 -70.46
N TYR A 427 -25.75 -52.37 -70.69
CA TYR A 427 -24.53 -52.50 -69.90
C TYR A 427 -23.51 -51.39 -70.23
N LEU A 428 -23.42 -50.99 -71.50
CA LEU A 428 -22.57 -49.86 -71.91
C LEU A 428 -23.06 -48.54 -71.30
N GLU A 429 -24.37 -48.27 -71.30
CA GLU A 429 -24.92 -47.06 -70.68
C GLU A 429 -24.63 -47.02 -69.17
N ARG A 430 -24.80 -48.14 -68.46
CA ARG A 430 -24.45 -48.24 -67.03
C ARG A 430 -22.96 -48.02 -66.78
N MET A 431 -22.09 -48.57 -67.63
CA MET A 431 -20.65 -48.36 -67.56
C MET A 431 -20.31 -46.88 -67.76
N ASP A 432 -20.92 -46.19 -68.72
CA ASP A 432 -20.69 -44.76 -68.97
C ASP A 432 -21.16 -43.89 -67.80
N VAL A 433 -22.32 -44.21 -67.19
CA VAL A 433 -22.78 -43.55 -65.97
C VAL A 433 -21.80 -43.78 -64.82
N ALA A 434 -21.35 -45.02 -64.60
CA ALA A 434 -20.38 -45.34 -63.56
C ALA A 434 -19.02 -44.66 -63.81
N ALA A 435 -18.58 -44.57 -65.07
CA ALA A 435 -17.38 -43.83 -65.47
C ALA A 435 -17.52 -42.34 -65.16
N GLY A 436 -18.67 -41.76 -65.49
CA GLY A 436 -19.00 -40.37 -65.15
C GLY A 436 -18.95 -40.12 -63.64
N CYS A 437 -19.51 -41.01 -62.83
CA CYS A 437 -19.44 -40.93 -61.37
C CYS A 437 -17.99 -41.02 -60.86
N TYR A 438 -17.18 -41.94 -61.41
CA TYR A 438 -15.77 -42.06 -61.06
C TYR A 438 -14.97 -40.79 -61.37
N TYR A 439 -15.04 -40.30 -62.61
CA TYR A 439 -14.31 -39.09 -63.01
C TYR A 439 -14.77 -37.84 -62.24
N ALA A 440 -16.08 -37.71 -61.96
CA ALA A 440 -16.59 -36.65 -61.11
C ALA A 440 -16.02 -36.75 -59.68
N GLY A 441 -15.94 -37.97 -59.13
CA GLY A 441 -15.29 -38.25 -57.84
C GLY A 441 -13.82 -37.84 -57.82
N VAL A 442 -13.05 -38.18 -58.86
CA VAL A 442 -11.64 -37.80 -59.00
C VAL A 442 -11.47 -36.28 -59.03
N VAL A 443 -12.27 -35.57 -59.85
CA VAL A 443 -12.20 -34.10 -59.94
C VAL A 443 -12.54 -33.45 -58.60
N LEU A 444 -13.56 -33.94 -57.90
CA LEU A 444 -13.93 -33.47 -56.57
C LEU A 444 -12.79 -33.71 -55.57
N ASN A 445 -12.23 -34.92 -55.55
CA ASN A 445 -11.15 -35.30 -54.64
C ASN A 445 -9.90 -34.43 -54.84
N VAL A 446 -9.45 -34.25 -56.08
CA VAL A 446 -8.30 -33.40 -56.42
C VAL A 446 -8.57 -31.95 -56.04
N SER A 447 -9.78 -31.43 -56.29
CA SER A 447 -10.14 -30.06 -55.93
C SER A 447 -10.10 -29.82 -54.42
N LEU A 448 -10.65 -30.76 -53.64
CA LEU A 448 -10.63 -30.69 -52.17
C LEU A 448 -9.21 -30.83 -51.62
N PHE A 449 -8.37 -31.68 -52.23
CA PHE A 449 -6.96 -31.82 -51.86
C PHE A 449 -6.20 -30.49 -52.04
N VAL A 450 -6.34 -29.86 -53.21
CA VAL A 450 -5.69 -28.56 -53.47
C VAL A 450 -6.14 -27.50 -52.47
N GLN A 451 -7.43 -27.43 -52.15
CA GLN A 451 -7.95 -26.50 -51.14
C GLN A 451 -7.38 -26.78 -49.74
N ALA A 452 -7.27 -28.06 -49.35
CA ALA A 452 -6.66 -28.44 -48.07
C ALA A 452 -5.19 -28.01 -47.98
N VAL A 453 -4.41 -28.20 -49.06
CA VAL A 453 -3.00 -27.78 -49.12
C VAL A 453 -2.85 -26.26 -49.03
N LEU A 454 -3.68 -25.50 -49.77
CA LEU A 454 -3.66 -24.04 -49.70
C LEU A 454 -4.04 -23.54 -48.29
N ALA A 455 -5.08 -24.12 -47.69
CA ALA A 455 -5.49 -23.79 -46.32
C ALA A 455 -4.41 -24.15 -45.27
N PHE A 456 -3.67 -25.24 -45.48
CA PHE A 456 -2.55 -25.62 -44.63
C PHE A 456 -1.39 -24.62 -44.71
N GLY A 457 -1.01 -24.18 -45.91
CA GLY A 457 0.01 -23.14 -46.09
C GLY A 457 -0.37 -21.82 -45.41
N ASP A 458 -1.64 -21.44 -45.49
CA ASP A 458 -2.20 -20.27 -44.79
C ASP A 458 -2.14 -20.41 -43.26
N TYR A 459 -2.36 -21.61 -42.74
CA TYR A 459 -2.25 -21.92 -41.31
C TYR A 459 -0.80 -21.83 -40.82
N LEU A 460 0.16 -22.42 -41.54
CA LEU A 460 1.59 -22.36 -41.17
C LEU A 460 2.13 -20.93 -41.15
N ARG A 461 1.82 -20.12 -42.16
CA ARG A 461 2.21 -18.69 -42.18
C ARG A 461 1.59 -17.89 -41.04
N ALA A 462 0.40 -18.29 -40.57
CA ALA A 462 -0.22 -17.66 -39.40
C ALA A 462 0.49 -18.05 -38.10
N LEU A 463 0.99 -19.29 -38.01
CA LEU A 463 1.73 -19.82 -36.87
C LEU A 463 3.11 -19.16 -36.71
N GLU A 464 3.85 -18.98 -37.81
CA GLU A 464 5.17 -18.34 -37.84
C GLU A 464 5.16 -16.87 -37.39
N ARG A 465 3.98 -16.23 -37.38
CA ARG A 465 3.81 -14.82 -36.99
C ARG A 465 3.44 -14.64 -35.52
N VAL A 466 3.32 -15.73 -34.77
CA VAL A 466 3.12 -15.70 -33.32
C VAL A 466 4.51 -15.71 -32.67
N PRO A 467 4.96 -14.63 -32.00
CA PRO A 467 6.17 -14.67 -31.20
C PRO A 467 5.98 -15.64 -30.01
N GLU A 468 7.03 -16.37 -29.63
CA GLU A 468 7.02 -17.34 -28.51
C GLU A 468 6.54 -16.75 -27.18
#